data_AF-A0A950VZJ8-F1
#
_entry.id   AF-A0A950VZJ8-F1
#
_cell.length_a   1.000
_cell.length_b   1.000
_cell.length_c   1.000
_cell.angle_alpha   90.00
_cell.angle_beta   90.00
_cell.angle_gamma   90.00
#
_symmetry.space_group_name_H-M   'P 1'
#
loop_
_entity.id
_entity.type
_entity.pdbx_description
1 polymer ?
#
loop_
_entity_poly.entity_id
_entity_poly.type
_entity_poly.pdbx_seq_one_letter_code
_entity_poly.pdbx_strand_id
1 'polypeptide(L)'
;METPSEVALQMVLRALDRVGTEYDPVVRVHGAEPFAIARDAGRGLLMIGPHAALSKLVVRFLCDQEYSPVIVVADLMRFGGMQRYPRQIVTTPDFLLRVRTELRAGSIVGAMADHEPGTARRAFEVQTPAGPVLLSDGLIRIAQKCGSAILFIASALSDDGVVHIYLEPPSPDSHSVEAITKDFAAFVQSHAGRVQRAIRDDYRLSGSEHLGLKLNEQTAPRRR
;
A
#
# COMPACT_ATOMS: atom_id res chain seq x y z
N MET A 1 4.57 -12.59 -5.70
CA MET A 1 5.47 -13.37 -4.84
C MET A 1 6.50 -12.40 -4.34
N GLU A 2 6.64 -12.30 -3.03
CA GLU A 2 7.65 -11.44 -2.41
C GLU A 2 9.04 -12.00 -2.72
N THR A 3 9.99 -11.14 -3.00
CA THR A 3 11.39 -11.53 -3.17
C THR A 3 12.01 -11.85 -1.80
N PRO A 4 13.09 -12.66 -1.75
CA PRO A 4 13.83 -12.87 -0.49
C PRO A 4 14.26 -11.57 0.19
N SER A 5 14.62 -10.55 -0.59
CA SER A 5 14.97 -9.21 -0.09
C SER A 5 13.78 -8.49 0.55
N GLU A 6 12.58 -8.56 -0.05
CA GLU A 6 11.37 -7.99 0.52
C GLU A 6 10.98 -8.66 1.85
N VAL A 7 11.08 -9.99 1.91
CA VAL A 7 10.83 -10.77 3.13
C VAL A 7 11.84 -10.39 4.22
N ALA A 8 13.14 -10.36 3.89
CA ALA A 8 14.18 -9.98 4.83
C ALA A 8 13.98 -8.55 5.35
N LEU A 9 13.71 -7.59 4.46
CA LEU A 9 13.41 -6.21 4.84
C LEU A 9 12.17 -6.16 5.74
N GLN A 10 11.07 -6.84 5.38
CA GLN A 10 9.87 -6.88 6.21
C GLN A 10 10.17 -7.38 7.62
N MET A 11 10.96 -8.46 7.77
CA MET A 11 11.33 -9.00 9.08
C MET A 11 12.10 -7.98 9.91
N VAL A 12 13.10 -7.30 9.33
CA VAL A 12 13.86 -6.24 9.98
C VAL A 12 12.94 -5.10 10.41
N LEU A 13 12.12 -4.59 9.48
CA LEU A 13 11.20 -3.48 9.77
C LEU A 13 10.18 -3.86 10.85
N ARG A 14 9.68 -5.11 10.87
CA ARG A 14 8.77 -5.59 11.92
C ARG A 14 9.46 -5.64 13.29
N ALA A 15 10.73 -6.04 13.35
CA ALA A 15 11.50 -6.04 14.58
C ALA A 15 11.71 -4.60 15.10
N LEU A 16 12.08 -3.67 14.22
CA LEU A 16 12.24 -2.25 14.54
C LEU A 16 10.93 -1.62 15.03
N ASP A 17 9.82 -1.85 14.33
CA ASP A 17 8.49 -1.37 14.74
C ASP A 17 8.11 -1.91 16.14
N ARG A 18 8.39 -3.18 16.43
CA ARG A 18 8.06 -3.81 17.72
C ARG A 18 8.76 -3.11 18.90
N VAL A 19 10.03 -2.75 18.74
CA VAL A 19 10.79 -2.06 19.79
C VAL A 19 10.64 -0.53 19.74
N GLY A 20 9.94 0.01 18.74
CA GLY A 20 9.73 1.45 18.60
C GLY A 20 10.97 2.19 18.10
N THR A 21 11.83 1.52 17.31
CA THR A 21 12.98 2.18 16.69
C THR A 21 12.50 3.03 15.51
N GLU A 22 12.90 4.30 15.51
CA GLU A 22 12.71 5.20 14.38
C GLU A 22 13.60 4.79 13.20
N TYR A 23 13.03 4.90 12.00
CA TYR A 23 13.75 4.77 10.74
C TYR A 23 13.00 5.55 9.67
N ASP A 24 13.72 5.96 8.63
CA ASP A 24 13.18 6.76 7.53
C ASP A 24 13.38 6.00 6.22
N PRO A 25 12.41 5.15 5.80
CA PRO A 25 12.56 4.36 4.59
C PRO A 25 12.37 5.27 3.36
N VAL A 26 13.17 5.05 2.32
CA VAL A 26 12.98 5.75 1.05
C VAL A 26 11.76 5.14 0.35
N VAL A 27 10.66 5.90 0.31
CA VAL A 27 9.37 5.45 -0.26
C VAL A 27 9.00 6.33 -1.45
N ARG A 28 8.59 5.71 -2.55
CA ARG A 28 7.95 6.36 -3.70
C ARG A 28 6.50 5.90 -3.80
N VAL A 29 5.56 6.84 -3.70
CA VAL A 29 4.13 6.56 -3.77
C VAL A 29 3.58 6.97 -5.14
N HIS A 30 2.84 6.06 -5.78
CA HIS A 30 2.23 6.24 -7.10
C HIS A 30 0.70 6.19 -6.95
N GLY A 31 -0.02 7.12 -7.58
CA GLY A 31 -1.49 7.13 -7.58
C GLY A 31 -2.15 7.68 -6.30
N ALA A 32 -1.51 8.66 -5.64
CA ALA A 32 -1.99 9.22 -4.37
C ALA A 32 -3.09 10.29 -4.53
N GLU A 33 -3.35 10.76 -5.75
CA GLU A 33 -4.31 11.81 -6.07
C GLU A 33 -5.71 11.56 -5.47
N PRO A 34 -6.25 10.33 -5.46
CA PRO A 34 -7.59 10.08 -4.92
C PRO A 34 -7.74 10.36 -3.42
N PHE A 35 -6.65 10.41 -2.63
CA PHE A 35 -6.74 10.79 -1.21
C PHE A 35 -7.17 12.24 -1.05
N ALA A 36 -6.54 13.17 -1.78
CA ALA A 36 -6.91 14.57 -1.76
C ALA A 36 -8.34 14.77 -2.25
N ILE A 37 -8.72 14.11 -3.35
CA ILE A 37 -10.08 14.18 -3.91
C ILE A 37 -11.13 13.70 -2.90
N ALA A 38 -10.90 12.56 -2.23
CA ALA A 38 -11.83 12.02 -1.25
C ALA A 38 -11.95 12.94 -0.01
N ARG A 39 -10.82 13.44 0.49
CA ARG A 39 -10.77 14.39 1.61
C ARG A 39 -11.55 15.67 1.30
N ASP A 40 -11.28 16.28 0.15
CA ASP A 40 -11.90 17.55 -0.24
C ASP A 40 -13.41 17.38 -0.49
N ALA A 41 -13.83 16.19 -0.93
CA ALA A 41 -15.24 15.83 -1.07
C ALA A 41 -15.92 15.41 0.26
N GLY A 42 -15.19 15.33 1.37
CA GLY A 42 -15.72 14.83 2.66
C GLY A 42 -16.19 13.37 2.60
N ARG A 43 -15.69 12.59 1.63
CA ARG A 43 -16.07 11.19 1.43
C ARG A 43 -15.05 10.29 2.12
N GLY A 44 -15.55 9.28 2.85
CA GLY A 44 -14.67 8.26 3.40
C GLY A 44 -13.92 7.53 2.30
N LEU A 45 -12.77 6.96 2.63
CA LEU A 45 -11.95 6.20 1.69
C LEU A 45 -11.52 4.89 2.33
N LEU A 46 -11.77 3.79 1.62
CA LEU A 46 -11.27 2.48 1.98
C LEU A 46 -10.03 2.17 1.15
N MET A 47 -8.90 1.92 1.80
CA MET A 47 -7.68 1.40 1.19
C MET A 47 -7.54 -0.08 1.56
N ILE A 48 -7.52 -0.96 0.54
CA ILE A 48 -7.40 -2.41 0.72
C ILE A 48 -6.26 -3.00 -0.07
N GLY A 49 -5.54 -3.97 0.51
CA GLY A 49 -4.49 -4.71 -0.16
C GLY A 49 -4.38 -6.13 0.36
N PRO A 50 -3.61 -7.00 -0.31
CA PRO A 50 -3.15 -8.23 0.31
C PRO A 50 -2.11 -7.93 1.40
N HIS A 51 -1.87 -8.87 2.31
CA HIS A 51 -0.71 -8.86 3.20
C HIS A 51 0.55 -8.99 2.35
N ALA A 52 1.07 -7.84 1.94
CA ALA A 52 2.37 -7.72 1.28
C ALA A 52 3.38 -7.05 2.20
N ALA A 53 4.65 -7.43 2.00
CA ALA A 53 5.77 -7.20 2.88
C ALA A 53 5.84 -5.77 3.43
N LEU A 54 5.66 -4.80 2.53
CA LEU A 54 5.99 -3.41 2.74
C LEU A 54 4.77 -2.48 2.65
N SER A 55 3.56 -3.00 2.42
CA SER A 55 2.33 -2.20 2.34
C SER A 55 2.09 -1.35 3.58
N LYS A 56 2.60 -1.78 4.75
CA LYS A 56 2.55 -1.03 6.01
C LYS A 56 3.20 0.37 5.93
N LEU A 57 4.14 0.59 5.02
CA LEU A 57 4.82 1.87 4.85
C LEU A 57 3.91 2.96 4.27
N VAL A 58 2.78 2.60 3.65
CA VAL A 58 1.78 3.60 3.24
C VAL A 58 1.23 4.36 4.43
N VAL A 59 1.12 3.70 5.59
CA VAL A 59 0.56 4.31 6.80
C VAL A 59 1.46 5.45 7.24
N ARG A 60 2.78 5.25 7.15
CA ARG A 60 3.76 6.28 7.43
C ARG A 60 3.61 7.46 6.48
N PHE A 61 3.59 7.20 5.17
CA PHE A 61 3.35 8.23 4.15
C PHE A 61 2.08 9.03 4.45
N LEU A 62 0.96 8.37 4.75
CA LEU A 62 -0.31 9.05 5.04
C LEU A 62 -0.24 9.92 6.31
N CYS A 63 0.46 9.45 7.35
CA CYS A 63 0.66 10.25 8.56
C CYS A 63 1.55 11.48 8.29
N ASP A 64 2.63 11.32 7.52
CA ASP A 64 3.53 12.43 7.15
C ASP A 64 2.82 13.47 6.25
N GLN A 65 1.80 13.04 5.50
CA GLN A 65 0.92 13.90 4.72
C GLN A 65 -0.33 14.38 5.50
N GLU A 66 -0.34 14.21 6.83
CA GLU A 66 -1.39 14.67 7.74
C GLU A 66 -2.80 14.04 7.51
N TYR A 67 -2.90 12.96 6.73
CA TYR A 67 -4.17 12.29 6.43
C TYR A 67 -4.76 11.50 7.62
N SER A 68 -3.98 11.18 8.65
CA SER A 68 -4.43 10.52 9.89
C SER A 68 -5.31 9.26 9.68
N PRO A 69 -4.81 8.23 8.99
CA PRO A 69 -5.60 7.04 8.64
C PRO A 69 -5.97 6.19 9.87
N VAL A 70 -7.06 5.43 9.74
CA VAL A 70 -7.49 4.40 10.70
C VAL A 70 -7.16 3.03 10.14
N ILE A 71 -6.29 2.26 10.80
CA ILE A 71 -5.83 0.96 10.30
C ILE A 71 -6.53 -0.19 11.03
N VAL A 72 -7.12 -1.11 10.28
CA VAL A 72 -7.67 -2.36 10.81
C VAL A 72 -6.52 -3.33 11.05
N VAL A 73 -6.38 -3.82 12.28
CA VAL A 73 -5.28 -4.67 12.73
C VAL A 73 -5.79 -5.88 13.51
N ALA A 74 -4.99 -6.95 13.57
CA ALA A 74 -5.28 -8.09 14.45
C ALA A 74 -4.94 -7.79 15.91
N ASP A 75 -3.85 -7.05 16.14
CA ASP A 75 -3.41 -6.58 17.45
C ASP A 75 -2.75 -5.19 17.28
N LEU A 76 -2.63 -4.43 18.37
CA LEU A 76 -2.02 -3.11 18.36
C LEU A 76 -0.56 -3.19 17.90
N MET A 77 -0.23 -2.42 16.86
CA MET A 77 1.11 -2.39 16.31
C MET A 77 1.55 -0.99 15.89
N ARG A 78 2.87 -0.77 15.88
CA ARG A 78 3.49 0.40 15.27
C ARG A 78 3.72 0.14 13.78
N PHE A 79 3.87 1.22 13.03
CA PHE A 79 4.05 1.16 11.59
C PHE A 79 5.17 2.10 11.18
N GLY A 80 6.10 1.63 10.34
CA GLY A 80 6.97 2.51 9.58
C GLY A 80 7.85 3.40 10.44
N GLY A 81 8.39 2.88 11.55
CA GLY A 81 9.29 3.64 12.42
C GLY A 81 8.61 4.78 13.19
N MET A 82 7.28 4.79 13.26
CA MET A 82 6.55 5.78 14.07
C MET A 82 6.63 5.44 15.55
N GLN A 83 6.93 6.45 16.39
CA GLN A 83 6.91 6.31 17.86
C GLN A 83 5.50 6.10 18.41
N ARG A 84 4.51 6.76 17.80
CA ARG A 84 3.12 6.73 18.22
C ARG A 84 2.33 5.73 17.37
N TYR A 85 1.39 5.06 18.01
CA TYR A 85 0.43 4.22 17.32
C TYR A 85 -0.48 5.10 16.45
N PRO A 86 -0.63 4.81 15.14
CA PRO A 86 -1.70 5.43 14.36
C PRO A 86 -3.05 4.98 14.94
N ARG A 87 -4.13 5.69 14.56
CA ARG A 87 -5.50 5.29 14.92
C ARG A 87 -5.74 3.87 14.40
N GLN A 88 -6.25 2.99 15.26
CA GLN A 88 -6.39 1.57 14.94
C GLN A 88 -7.77 1.02 15.34
N ILE A 89 -8.29 0.13 14.51
CA ILE A 89 -9.43 -0.74 14.81
C ILE A 89 -8.89 -2.15 14.97
N VAL A 90 -8.82 -2.63 16.21
CA VAL A 90 -8.50 -4.04 16.49
C VAL A 90 -9.68 -4.92 16.08
N THR A 91 -9.37 -5.98 15.34
CA THR A 91 -10.36 -6.93 14.82
C THR A 91 -11.06 -7.63 15.97
N THR A 92 -12.35 -7.38 16.08
CA THR A 92 -13.30 -7.79 17.12
C THR A 92 -14.63 -8.10 16.44
N PRO A 93 -15.58 -8.85 17.02
CA PRO A 93 -16.83 -9.19 16.31
C PRO A 93 -17.62 -8.00 15.74
N ASP A 94 -17.43 -6.79 16.28
CA ASP A 94 -18.08 -5.54 15.87
C ASP A 94 -17.21 -4.64 14.97
N PHE A 95 -15.99 -5.05 14.60
CA PHE A 95 -15.04 -4.18 13.88
C PHE A 95 -15.60 -3.60 12.57
N LEU A 96 -16.43 -4.36 11.85
CA LEU A 96 -17.09 -3.90 10.63
C LEU A 96 -18.04 -2.72 10.88
N LEU A 97 -18.69 -2.66 12.06
CA LEU A 97 -19.52 -1.52 12.46
C LEU A 97 -18.66 -0.29 12.73
N ARG A 98 -17.48 -0.47 13.32
CA ARG A 98 -16.50 0.61 13.55
C ARG A 98 -15.96 1.14 12.22
N VAL A 99 -15.57 0.26 11.30
CA VAL A 99 -15.16 0.64 9.94
C VAL A 99 -16.24 1.44 9.23
N ARG A 100 -17.50 0.97 9.28
CA ARG A 100 -18.64 1.71 8.70
C ARG A 100 -18.78 3.11 9.30
N THR A 101 -18.57 3.24 10.61
CA THR A 101 -18.66 4.53 11.32
C THR A 101 -17.58 5.50 10.85
N GLU A 102 -16.33 5.04 10.76
CA GLU A 102 -15.21 5.84 10.27
C GLU A 102 -15.41 6.27 8.80
N LEU A 103 -15.83 5.36 7.93
CA LEU A 103 -16.07 5.65 6.51
C LEU A 103 -17.21 6.66 6.31
N ARG A 104 -18.29 6.58 7.11
CA ARG A 104 -19.37 7.58 7.09
C ARG A 104 -18.94 8.94 7.62
N ALA A 105 -17.97 8.97 8.52
CA ALA A 105 -17.40 10.20 9.06
C ALA A 105 -16.36 10.84 8.12
N GLY A 106 -16.15 10.30 6.92
CA GLY A 106 -15.17 10.85 5.97
C GLY A 106 -13.72 10.39 6.21
N SER A 107 -13.49 9.44 7.12
CA SER A 107 -12.12 8.99 7.44
C SER A 107 -11.54 8.06 6.36
N ILE A 108 -10.21 8.01 6.31
CA ILE A 108 -9.44 7.02 5.55
C ILE A 108 -9.30 5.77 6.42
N VAL A 109 -9.76 4.63 5.92
CA VAL A 109 -9.62 3.32 6.57
C VAL A 109 -8.71 2.42 5.74
N GLY A 110 -7.62 1.94 6.33
CA GLY A 110 -6.74 0.94 5.73
C GLY A 110 -6.99 -0.45 6.30
N ALA A 111 -7.08 -1.48 5.44
CA ALA A 111 -7.27 -2.86 5.88
C ALA A 111 -6.67 -3.86 4.89
N MET A 112 -6.26 -5.02 5.39
CA MET A 112 -5.89 -6.14 4.52
C MET A 112 -7.15 -6.95 4.20
N ALA A 113 -7.30 -7.35 2.94
CA ALA A 113 -8.50 -8.04 2.45
C ALA A 113 -8.31 -9.55 2.28
N ASP A 114 -7.09 -10.04 2.44
CA ASP A 114 -6.73 -11.44 2.39
C ASP A 114 -6.75 -12.11 3.77
N HIS A 115 -6.93 -13.43 3.76
CA HIS A 115 -7.11 -14.26 4.95
C HIS A 115 -6.19 -15.47 4.95
N GLU A 116 -5.80 -15.88 6.16
CA GLU A 116 -5.19 -17.19 6.38
C GLU A 116 -6.21 -18.32 6.17
N PRO A 117 -5.80 -19.47 5.59
CA PRO A 117 -6.65 -20.64 5.44
C PRO A 117 -7.33 -21.04 6.77
N GLY A 118 -8.62 -21.34 6.71
CA GLY A 118 -9.39 -21.84 7.87
C GLY A 118 -10.00 -20.77 8.79
N THR A 119 -9.68 -19.49 8.60
CA THR A 119 -10.20 -18.40 9.45
C THR A 119 -11.46 -17.72 8.91
N ALA A 120 -11.70 -17.78 7.60
CA ALA A 120 -12.74 -16.97 6.95
C ALA A 120 -13.97 -17.80 6.53
N ARG A 121 -15.12 -17.57 7.18
CA ARG A 121 -16.43 -18.13 6.76
C ARG A 121 -16.96 -17.54 5.45
N ARG A 122 -16.42 -16.41 4.98
CA ARG A 122 -16.87 -15.65 3.78
C ARG A 122 -15.68 -15.11 3.00
N ALA A 123 -14.76 -16.00 2.68
CA ALA A 123 -13.71 -15.71 1.71
C ALA A 123 -13.97 -16.48 0.41
N PHE A 124 -13.48 -15.93 -0.70
CA PHE A 124 -13.41 -16.59 -2.00
C PHE A 124 -11.94 -16.70 -2.42
N GLU A 125 -11.64 -17.69 -3.22
CA GLU A 125 -10.28 -17.98 -3.65
C GLU A 125 -9.96 -17.27 -4.96
N VAL A 126 -8.81 -16.60 -5.02
CA VAL A 126 -8.24 -16.01 -6.23
C VAL A 126 -6.94 -16.71 -6.55
N GLN A 127 -6.86 -17.31 -7.74
CA GLN A 127 -5.61 -17.88 -8.23
C GLN A 127 -4.62 -16.77 -8.56
N THR A 128 -3.40 -16.84 -8.04
CA THR A 128 -2.30 -15.95 -8.42
C THR A 128 -1.09 -16.77 -8.86
N PRO A 129 -0.11 -16.19 -9.58
CA PRO A 129 1.13 -16.88 -9.89
C PRO A 129 1.91 -17.38 -8.66
N ALA A 130 1.63 -16.80 -7.48
CA ALA A 130 2.26 -17.19 -6.21
C ALA A 130 1.44 -18.24 -5.43
N GLY A 131 0.32 -18.71 -5.98
CA GLY A 131 -0.64 -19.58 -5.31
C GLY A 131 -1.98 -18.89 -5.04
N PRO A 132 -2.96 -19.64 -4.51
CA PRO A 132 -4.27 -19.10 -4.19
C PRO A 132 -4.21 -18.12 -3.02
N VAL A 133 -4.96 -17.03 -3.13
CA VAL A 133 -5.19 -16.04 -2.06
C VAL A 133 -6.66 -16.04 -1.70
N LEU A 134 -6.98 -16.15 -0.41
CA LEU A 134 -8.35 -16.07 0.08
C LEU A 134 -8.71 -14.62 0.37
N LEU A 135 -9.70 -14.07 -0.33
CA LEU A 135 -10.12 -12.68 -0.19
C LEU A 135 -11.53 -12.57 0.38
N SER A 136 -11.80 -11.52 1.16
CA SER A 136 -13.16 -11.18 1.58
C SER A 136 -13.66 -9.88 0.98
N ASP A 137 -14.92 -9.86 0.55
CA ASP A 137 -15.58 -8.67 -0.02
C ASP A 137 -16.27 -7.80 1.05
N GLY A 138 -16.22 -8.20 2.33
CA GLY A 138 -17.00 -7.56 3.39
C GLY A 138 -16.72 -6.07 3.55
N LEU A 139 -15.46 -5.66 3.45
CA LEU A 139 -15.05 -4.26 3.52
C LEU A 139 -15.48 -3.47 2.28
N ILE A 140 -15.36 -4.07 1.08
CA ILE A 140 -15.82 -3.48 -0.19
C ILE A 140 -17.33 -3.18 -0.11
N ARG A 141 -18.13 -4.14 0.39
CA ARG A 141 -19.58 -3.96 0.59
C ARG A 141 -19.88 -2.79 1.54
N ILE A 142 -19.11 -2.62 2.60
CA ILE A 142 -19.29 -1.52 3.56
C ILE A 142 -18.95 -0.19 2.92
N ALA A 143 -17.79 -0.08 2.25
CA ALA A 143 -17.37 1.13 1.57
C ALA A 143 -18.38 1.57 0.51
N GLN A 144 -18.85 0.64 -0.33
CA GLN A 144 -19.87 0.95 -1.34
C GLN A 144 -21.17 1.46 -0.71
N LYS A 145 -21.65 0.81 0.37
CA LYS A 145 -22.85 1.27 1.12
C LYS A 145 -22.67 2.64 1.79
N CYS A 146 -21.44 3.06 2.05
CA CYS A 146 -21.14 4.38 2.62
C CYS A 146 -20.89 5.45 1.53
N GLY A 147 -20.91 5.08 0.25
CA GLY A 147 -20.51 5.98 -0.83
C GLY A 147 -19.03 6.37 -0.75
N SER A 148 -18.20 5.55 -0.09
CA SER A 148 -16.78 5.79 0.08
C SER A 148 -16.00 5.54 -1.21
N ALA A 149 -14.88 6.24 -1.38
CA ALA A 149 -13.88 5.87 -2.38
C ALA A 149 -13.21 4.54 -1.99
N ILE A 150 -12.72 3.79 -2.97
CA ILE A 150 -11.98 2.56 -2.76
C ILE A 150 -10.65 2.69 -3.50
N LEU A 151 -9.55 2.33 -2.83
CA LEU A 151 -8.22 2.21 -3.41
C LEU A 151 -7.64 0.84 -3.10
N PHE A 152 -7.01 0.24 -4.08
CA PHE A 152 -6.18 -0.93 -3.93
C PHE A 152 -4.74 -0.50 -3.65
N ILE A 153 -4.10 -1.17 -2.70
CA ILE A 153 -2.70 -0.94 -2.36
C ILE A 153 -1.85 -2.17 -2.64
N ALA A 154 -0.68 -1.93 -3.22
CA ALA A 154 0.41 -2.89 -3.25
C ALA A 154 1.77 -2.20 -3.08
N SER A 155 2.81 -2.97 -2.75
CA SER A 155 4.16 -2.47 -2.51
C SER A 155 5.22 -3.37 -3.13
N ALA A 156 6.27 -2.79 -3.73
CA ALA A 156 7.42 -3.52 -4.25
C ALA A 156 8.73 -2.89 -3.76
N LEU A 157 9.78 -3.69 -3.60
CA LEU A 157 11.15 -3.22 -3.38
C LEU A 157 11.93 -3.25 -4.69
N SER A 158 12.54 -2.13 -5.07
CA SER A 158 13.51 -2.07 -6.16
C SER A 158 14.91 -2.46 -5.69
N ASP A 159 15.80 -2.78 -6.63
CA ASP A 159 17.17 -3.21 -6.35
C ASP A 159 18.03 -2.12 -5.68
N ASP A 160 17.68 -0.84 -5.87
CA ASP A 160 18.31 0.31 -5.21
C ASP A 160 17.83 0.52 -3.76
N GLY A 161 16.94 -0.33 -3.26
CA GLY A 161 16.41 -0.27 -1.91
C GLY A 161 15.22 0.68 -1.72
N VAL A 162 14.67 1.24 -2.80
CA VAL A 162 13.47 2.10 -2.73
C VAL A 162 12.20 1.25 -2.63
N VAL A 163 11.30 1.63 -1.73
CA VAL A 163 9.98 0.99 -1.65
C VAL A 163 8.99 1.75 -2.51
N HIS A 164 8.47 1.08 -3.54
CA HIS A 164 7.44 1.59 -4.42
C HIS A 164 6.05 1.17 -3.89
N ILE A 165 5.18 2.13 -3.59
CA ILE A 165 3.79 1.89 -3.18
C ILE A 165 2.87 2.31 -4.32
N TYR A 166 2.02 1.39 -4.78
CA TYR A 166 1.06 1.61 -5.85
C TYR A 166 -0.34 1.68 -5.27
N LEU A 167 -1.04 2.74 -5.62
CA LEU A 167 -2.42 3.00 -5.24
C LEU A 167 -3.26 3.07 -6.51
N GLU A 168 -4.28 2.24 -6.61
CA GLU A 168 -5.13 2.21 -7.81
C GLU A 168 -6.61 2.14 -7.43
N PRO A 169 -7.46 2.98 -8.00
CA PRO A 169 -8.90 2.79 -7.86
C PRO A 169 -9.36 1.54 -8.64
N PRO A 170 -10.53 0.99 -8.32
CA PRO A 170 -11.23 0.08 -9.22
C PRO A 170 -11.44 0.71 -10.61
N SER A 171 -11.73 -0.11 -11.61
CA SER A 171 -12.13 0.38 -12.93
C SER A 171 -13.30 1.35 -12.80
N PRO A 172 -13.34 2.45 -13.58
CA PRO A 172 -14.46 3.39 -13.56
C PRO A 172 -15.81 2.73 -13.88
N ASP A 173 -15.80 1.61 -14.63
CA ASP A 173 -17.00 0.86 -15.01
C ASP A 173 -17.46 -0.14 -13.91
N SER A 174 -16.65 -0.34 -12.86
CA SER A 174 -16.93 -1.29 -11.79
C SER A 174 -17.83 -0.69 -10.72
N HIS A 175 -19.14 -0.72 -11.00
CA HIS A 175 -20.15 -0.16 -10.10
C HIS A 175 -20.75 -1.16 -9.10
N SER A 176 -20.46 -2.46 -9.22
CA SER A 176 -20.97 -3.50 -8.31
C SER A 176 -19.87 -4.04 -7.41
N VAL A 177 -20.24 -4.56 -6.23
CA VAL A 177 -19.31 -5.26 -5.32
C VAL A 177 -18.53 -6.33 -6.08
N GLU A 178 -19.22 -7.13 -6.90
CA GLU A 178 -18.63 -8.23 -7.65
C GLU A 178 -17.61 -7.73 -8.68
N ALA A 179 -17.91 -6.66 -9.42
CA ALA A 179 -16.98 -6.05 -10.36
C ALA A 179 -15.75 -5.46 -9.66
N ILE A 180 -15.94 -4.72 -8.57
CA ILE A 180 -14.84 -4.17 -7.77
C ILE A 180 -13.97 -5.28 -7.18
N THR A 181 -14.60 -6.37 -6.73
CA THR A 181 -13.91 -7.55 -6.21
C THR A 181 -13.08 -8.25 -7.28
N LYS A 182 -13.61 -8.33 -8.51
CA LYS A 182 -12.89 -8.85 -9.68
C LYS A 182 -11.71 -7.95 -10.05
N ASP A 183 -11.87 -6.63 -10.01
CA ASP A 183 -10.78 -5.69 -10.25
C ASP A 183 -9.69 -5.83 -9.18
N PHE A 184 -10.08 -5.99 -7.92
CA PHE A 184 -9.14 -6.21 -6.83
C PHE A 184 -8.37 -7.53 -7.01
N ALA A 185 -9.04 -8.60 -7.40
CA ALA A 185 -8.40 -9.87 -7.74
C ALA A 185 -7.39 -9.71 -8.88
N ALA A 186 -7.76 -9.01 -9.96
CA ALA A 186 -6.89 -8.71 -11.09
C ALA A 186 -5.71 -7.83 -10.66
N PHE A 187 -5.93 -6.85 -9.78
CA PHE A 187 -4.89 -6.01 -9.20
C PHE A 187 -3.87 -6.85 -8.43
N VAL A 188 -4.32 -7.73 -7.54
CA VAL A 188 -3.47 -8.67 -6.77
C VAL A 188 -2.68 -9.59 -7.70
N GLN A 189 -3.31 -10.14 -8.75
CA GLN A 189 -2.62 -10.96 -9.76
C GLN A 189 -1.54 -10.16 -10.51
N SER A 190 -1.85 -8.92 -10.90
CA SER A 190 -0.92 -8.06 -11.63
C SER A 190 0.26 -7.61 -10.77
N HIS A 191 0.06 -7.46 -9.47
CA HIS A 191 1.08 -6.99 -8.54
C HIS A 191 2.32 -7.89 -8.55
N ALA A 192 2.15 -9.21 -8.63
CA ALA A 192 3.26 -10.15 -8.77
C ALA A 192 4.14 -9.82 -10.00
N GLY A 193 3.54 -9.38 -11.11
CA GLY A 193 4.26 -8.92 -12.29
C GLY A 193 4.83 -7.50 -12.18
N ARG A 194 4.30 -6.66 -11.29
CA ARG A 194 4.84 -5.31 -11.02
C ARG A 194 6.11 -5.35 -10.19
N VAL A 195 6.17 -6.21 -9.17
CA VAL A 195 7.41 -6.48 -8.41
C VAL A 195 8.55 -6.82 -9.37
N GLN A 196 8.29 -7.71 -10.34
CA GLN A 196 9.28 -8.09 -11.36
C GLN A 196 9.67 -6.95 -12.32
N ARG A 197 8.78 -5.99 -12.59
CA ARG A 197 9.06 -4.85 -13.48
C ARG A 197 9.78 -3.71 -12.78
N ALA A 198 9.43 -3.40 -11.53
CA ALA A 198 10.13 -2.42 -10.70
C ALA A 198 11.63 -2.77 -10.62
N ILE A 199 11.94 -4.06 -10.45
CA ILE A 199 13.32 -4.59 -10.51
C ILE A 199 14.00 -4.27 -11.86
N ARG A 200 13.28 -4.26 -12.99
CA ARG A 200 13.87 -4.08 -14.34
C ARG A 200 13.97 -2.64 -14.81
N ASP A 201 12.98 -1.80 -14.53
CA ASP A 201 12.91 -0.44 -15.08
C ASP A 201 13.95 0.51 -14.43
N ASP A 202 14.34 0.26 -13.17
CA ASP A 202 15.42 1.01 -12.52
C ASP A 202 16.81 0.72 -13.11
N TYR A 203 17.07 -0.48 -13.68
CA TYR A 203 18.32 -0.74 -14.41
C TYR A 203 18.48 0.18 -15.62
N ARG A 204 17.37 0.56 -16.27
CA ARG A 204 17.41 1.41 -17.47
C ARG A 204 17.64 2.88 -17.13
N LEU A 205 17.12 3.35 -16.01
CA LEU A 205 17.34 4.72 -15.53
C LEU A 205 18.73 4.89 -14.90
N SER A 206 19.22 3.89 -14.15
CA SER A 206 20.56 3.92 -13.54
C SER A 206 21.69 3.74 -14.57
N GLY A 207 21.42 3.00 -15.66
CA GLY A 207 22.38 2.80 -16.75
C GLY A 207 22.57 4.00 -17.68
N SER A 208 21.61 4.94 -17.73
CA SER A 208 21.72 6.14 -18.56
C SER A 208 22.48 7.28 -17.86
N GLU A 209 22.44 7.37 -16.53
CA GLU A 209 23.21 8.37 -15.77
C GLU A 209 24.70 8.02 -15.64
N HIS A 210 25.08 6.73 -15.68
CA HIS A 210 26.50 6.32 -15.62
C HIS A 210 27.27 6.43 -16.95
N LEU A 211 26.59 6.70 -18.07
CA LEU A 211 27.21 7.00 -19.38
C LEU A 211 27.23 8.50 -19.70
N GLY A 212 26.80 9.35 -18.75
CA GLY A 212 26.64 10.79 -18.90
C GLY A 212 27.73 11.66 -18.26
N LEU A 213 28.83 11.11 -17.73
CA LEU A 213 30.01 11.90 -17.33
C LEU A 213 30.80 12.32 -18.58
N LYS A 214 30.23 13.26 -19.36
CA LYS A 214 31.02 14.05 -20.30
C LYS A 214 31.89 15.01 -19.48
N LEU A 215 33.20 14.83 -19.65
CA LEU A 215 34.23 15.81 -19.36
C LEU A 215 33.76 17.19 -19.84
N ASN A 216 33.52 18.11 -18.91
CA ASN A 216 33.56 19.53 -19.20
C ASN A 216 34.99 19.99 -18.85
N GLU A 217 35.83 20.02 -19.88
CA GLU A 217 37.15 20.61 -19.81
C GLU A 217 37.07 22.09 -19.43
N GLN A 218 37.86 22.38 -18.42
CA GLN A 218 38.29 23.68 -17.92
C GLN A 218 38.43 24.75 -19.02
N THR A 219 37.61 25.79 -18.94
CA THR A 219 37.93 27.09 -19.56
C THR A 219 38.68 27.93 -18.53
N ALA A 220 40.00 28.06 -18.71
CA ALA A 220 40.86 28.86 -17.84
C ALA A 220 40.61 30.38 -18.04
N PRO A 221 40.79 31.21 -17.00
CA PRO A 221 40.65 32.66 -17.12
C PRO A 221 41.90 33.28 -17.78
N ARG A 222 41.72 34.00 -18.89
CA ARG A 222 42.72 34.92 -19.43
C ARG A 222 42.97 36.05 -18.41
N ARG A 223 44.15 36.09 -17.82
CA ARG A 223 44.69 37.30 -17.18
C ARG A 223 45.32 38.20 -18.25
N ARG A 224 45.16 39.50 -18.03
CA ARG A 224 45.66 40.62 -18.83
C ARG A 224 47.18 40.67 -18.85
#